data_AF-A0A8B8MLE2-F1
#
_entry.id   AF-A0A8B8MLE2-F1
#
_cell.length_a   1.000
_cell.length_b   1.000
_cell.length_c   1.000
_cell.angle_alpha   90.00
_cell.angle_beta   90.00
_cell.angle_gamma   90.00
#
_symmetry.space_group_name_H-M   'P 1'
#
loop_
_entity.id
_entity.type
_entity.pdbx_description
1 polymer ?
#
loop_
_entity_poly.entity_id
_entity_poly.type
_entity_poly.pdbx_seq_one_letter_code
_entity_poly.pdbx_strand_id
1 'polypeptide(L)'
;MKTPTNLKPQRSKRKTREKQLPKTKKPPQMRLVILAAAAVVLLQVSAAGAGSTGAVVGGWKPIKNLSDPYVREIAEFAVKTHNGEANTGLLLKNVVKGETQVAAGMNYRLVVEVKGGADAGRFEALVWDKPWEHFRRLSSFEAVHAHV
;
A
#
# COMPACT_ATOMS: atom_id res chain seq x y z
N MET A 1 -55.86 -59.52 1.71
CA MET A 1 -54.85 -59.22 2.77
C MET A 1 -53.64 -58.60 2.10
N LYS A 2 -53.44 -57.28 2.28
CA LYS A 2 -52.34 -56.51 1.69
C LYS A 2 -51.41 -56.09 2.83
N THR A 3 -50.14 -56.47 2.74
CA THR A 3 -49.11 -56.17 3.74
C THR A 3 -48.62 -54.72 3.56
N PRO A 4 -48.63 -53.87 4.59
CA PRO A 4 -48.01 -52.54 4.50
C PRO A 4 -46.51 -52.62 4.81
N THR A 5 -45.68 -52.38 3.79
CA THR A 5 -44.23 -52.23 3.92
C THR A 5 -43.92 -50.91 4.63
N ASN A 6 -43.40 -51.00 5.86
CA ASN A 6 -42.89 -49.87 6.64
C ASN A 6 -41.55 -49.36 6.06
N LEU A 7 -41.55 -48.11 5.59
CA LEU A 7 -40.34 -47.35 5.24
C LEU A 7 -39.64 -46.87 6.52
N LYS A 8 -38.40 -47.33 6.75
CA LYS A 8 -37.52 -46.80 7.81
C LYS A 8 -37.05 -45.38 7.45
N PRO A 9 -36.94 -44.46 8.43
CA PRO A 9 -36.47 -43.10 8.16
C PRO A 9 -34.96 -43.06 7.92
N GLN A 10 -34.54 -42.51 6.78
CA GLN A 10 -33.13 -42.21 6.50
C GLN A 10 -32.67 -41.01 7.33
N ARG A 11 -31.82 -41.28 8.32
CA ARG A 11 -31.12 -40.30 9.13
C ARG A 11 -30.06 -39.58 8.27
N SER A 12 -30.39 -38.37 7.81
CA SER A 12 -29.47 -37.47 7.10
C SER A 12 -28.29 -37.09 7.99
N LYS A 13 -27.10 -37.59 7.68
CA LYS A 13 -25.85 -37.21 8.34
C LYS A 13 -25.44 -35.81 7.86
N ARG A 14 -25.81 -34.77 8.61
CA ARG A 14 -25.21 -33.44 8.47
C ARG A 14 -23.75 -33.51 8.91
N LYS A 15 -22.84 -33.67 7.94
CA LYS A 15 -21.41 -33.48 8.12
C LYS A 15 -21.15 -31.97 8.03
N THR A 16 -21.00 -31.32 9.18
CA THR A 16 -20.59 -29.92 9.30
C THR A 16 -19.30 -29.73 8.50
N ARG A 17 -19.42 -29.11 7.32
CA ARG A 17 -18.29 -28.66 6.52
C ARG A 17 -17.72 -27.44 7.23
N GLU A 18 -16.68 -27.66 8.01
CA GLU A 18 -15.77 -26.62 8.45
C GLU A 18 -15.38 -25.80 7.20
N LYS A 19 -15.82 -24.53 7.14
CA LYS A 19 -15.39 -23.60 6.09
C LYS A 19 -13.92 -23.35 6.31
N GLN A 20 -13.09 -24.16 5.68
CA GLN A 20 -11.67 -23.88 5.57
C GLN A 20 -11.52 -22.51 4.90
N LEU A 21 -11.02 -21.55 5.68
CA LEU A 21 -10.67 -20.20 5.22
C LEU A 21 -9.78 -20.35 3.97
N PRO A 22 -10.04 -19.61 2.87
CA PRO A 22 -9.26 -19.76 1.66
C PRO A 22 -7.79 -19.54 1.98
N LYS A 23 -6.97 -20.58 1.80
CA LYS A 23 -5.51 -20.47 1.87
C LYS A 23 -5.13 -19.41 0.85
N THR A 24 -4.58 -18.30 1.33
CA THR A 24 -4.15 -17.18 0.51
C THR A 24 -3.22 -17.70 -0.57
N LYS A 25 -3.68 -17.66 -1.83
CA LYS A 25 -2.78 -17.85 -2.96
C LYS A 25 -1.85 -16.64 -2.92
N LYS A 26 -0.56 -16.85 -2.61
CA LYS A 26 0.46 -15.81 -2.76
C LYS A 26 0.25 -15.17 -4.14
N PRO A 27 0.20 -13.83 -4.26
CA PRO A 27 -0.02 -13.20 -5.54
C PRO A 27 1.05 -13.71 -6.52
N PRO A 28 0.69 -13.91 -7.80
CA PRO A 28 1.60 -14.47 -8.78
C PRO A 28 2.89 -13.65 -8.73
N GLN A 29 3.97 -14.31 -8.35
CA GLN A 29 5.32 -13.78 -8.39
C GLN A 29 5.56 -13.46 -9.87
N MET A 30 5.37 -12.20 -10.26
CA MET A 30 5.57 -11.74 -11.62
C MET A 30 7.07 -11.81 -11.87
N ARG A 31 7.51 -12.97 -12.37
CA ARG A 31 8.88 -13.22 -12.79
C ARG A 31 9.21 -12.21 -13.88
N LEU A 32 9.93 -11.14 -13.53
CA LEU A 32 10.56 -10.27 -14.49
C LEU A 32 11.60 -11.10 -15.24
N VAL A 33 11.29 -11.45 -16.49
CA VAL A 33 12.27 -11.97 -17.43
C VAL A 33 13.10 -10.77 -17.88
N ILE A 34 14.28 -10.57 -17.29
CA ILE A 34 15.23 -9.54 -17.74
C ILE A 34 16.11 -10.19 -18.81
N LEU A 35 15.69 -10.06 -20.07
CA LEU A 35 16.55 -10.28 -21.22
C LEU A 35 16.96 -8.91 -21.77
N ALA A 36 18.19 -8.51 -21.47
CA ALA A 36 18.93 -7.56 -22.29
C ALA A 36 20.42 -7.81 -22.08
N ALA A 37 21.00 -8.55 -23.02
CA ALA A 37 22.44 -8.54 -23.25
C ALA A 37 22.82 -7.17 -23.82
N ALA A 38 23.75 -6.48 -23.17
CA ALA A 38 24.61 -5.49 -23.79
C ALA A 38 25.89 -5.38 -22.97
N ALA A 39 26.96 -5.97 -23.49
CA ALA A 39 28.30 -5.80 -23.00
C ALA A 39 28.84 -4.44 -23.47
N VAL A 40 29.28 -3.59 -22.53
CA VAL A 40 30.43 -2.69 -22.70
C VAL A 40 31.04 -2.46 -21.32
N VAL A 41 32.23 -3.01 -21.09
CA VAL A 41 33.10 -2.65 -19.96
C VAL A 41 33.95 -1.46 -20.42
N LEU A 42 33.80 -0.29 -19.81
CA LEU A 42 34.85 0.73 -19.79
C LEU A 42 34.88 1.45 -18.43
N LEU A 43 36.11 1.52 -17.91
CA LEU A 43 36.60 1.97 -16.63
C LEU A 43 36.20 3.42 -16.26
N GLN A 44 35.63 3.65 -15.08
CA GLN A 44 35.60 4.96 -14.40
C GLN A 44 35.74 4.75 -12.88
N VAL A 45 36.89 5.14 -12.31
CA VAL A 45 37.11 5.26 -10.87
C VAL A 45 36.88 6.71 -10.48
N SER A 46 35.95 6.97 -9.57
CA SER A 46 35.94 8.18 -8.73
C SER A 46 35.12 7.93 -7.48
N ALA A 47 35.79 8.04 -6.33
CA ALA A 47 35.24 7.84 -5.01
C ALA A 47 34.31 8.99 -4.62
N ALA A 48 33.07 8.67 -4.23
CA ALA A 48 32.25 9.47 -3.33
C ALA A 48 31.08 8.62 -2.79
N GLY A 49 30.99 8.53 -1.46
CA GLY A 49 29.85 8.09 -0.66
C GLY A 49 28.91 7.05 -1.28
N ALA A 50 29.13 5.78 -0.97
CA ALA A 50 28.10 4.75 -1.12
C ALA A 50 27.01 4.94 -0.05
N GLY A 51 26.25 6.03 -0.14
CA GLY A 51 24.84 5.94 0.20
C GLY A 51 24.24 5.04 -0.85
N SER A 52 23.89 3.82 -0.47
CA SER A 52 23.10 2.91 -1.29
C SER A 52 21.74 3.56 -1.54
N THR A 53 21.69 4.46 -2.52
CA THR A 53 20.43 4.76 -3.21
C THR A 53 20.11 3.48 -3.96
N GLY A 54 19.46 2.55 -3.27
CA GLY A 54 18.93 1.34 -3.89
C GLY A 54 18.21 1.79 -5.13
N ALA A 55 18.68 1.30 -6.29
CA ALA A 55 18.17 1.72 -7.59
C ALA A 55 16.65 1.57 -7.56
N VAL A 56 15.94 2.70 -7.47
CA VAL A 56 14.50 2.66 -7.35
C VAL A 56 13.97 2.27 -8.71
N VAL A 57 13.37 1.08 -8.78
CA VAL A 57 12.91 0.49 -10.04
C VAL A 57 11.61 1.16 -10.43
N GLY A 58 11.71 2.29 -11.13
CA GLY A 58 10.58 3.00 -11.75
C GLY A 58 10.53 4.48 -11.37
N GLY A 59 10.16 5.32 -12.34
CA GLY A 59 9.88 6.74 -12.08
C GLY A 59 8.54 6.93 -11.38
N TRP A 60 8.35 8.08 -10.73
CA TRP A 60 7.07 8.50 -10.17
C TRP A 60 5.99 8.55 -11.24
N LYS A 61 4.79 8.05 -10.91
CA LYS A 61 3.61 8.06 -11.78
C LYS A 61 2.46 8.76 -11.08
N PRO A 62 1.76 9.71 -11.73
CA PRO A 62 0.63 10.39 -11.12
C PRO A 62 -0.54 9.44 -10.86
N ILE A 63 -1.18 9.60 -9.71
CA ILE A 63 -2.41 8.90 -9.34
C ILE A 63 -3.58 9.63 -10.02
N LYS A 64 -4.33 8.91 -10.86
CA LYS A 64 -5.47 9.49 -11.60
C LYS A 64 -6.70 9.72 -10.72
N ASN A 65 -6.99 8.77 -9.82
CA ASN A 65 -8.14 8.84 -8.93
C ASN A 65 -7.67 9.07 -7.48
N LEU A 66 -7.63 10.33 -7.06
CA LEU A 66 -7.28 10.69 -5.67
C LEU A 66 -8.39 10.36 -4.67
N SER A 67 -9.61 10.13 -5.15
CA SER A 67 -10.75 9.70 -4.35
C SER A 67 -10.84 8.18 -4.19
N ASP A 68 -9.84 7.43 -4.71
CA ASP A 68 -9.75 6.00 -4.48
C ASP A 68 -9.72 5.71 -2.97
N PRO A 69 -10.58 4.81 -2.46
CA PRO A 69 -10.62 4.48 -1.03
C PRO A 69 -9.27 4.06 -0.46
N TYR A 70 -8.43 3.37 -1.24
CA TYR A 70 -7.11 2.94 -0.80
C TYR A 70 -6.12 4.09 -0.67
N VAL A 71 -6.16 5.04 -1.62
CA VAL A 71 -5.35 6.28 -1.55
C VAL A 71 -5.75 7.10 -0.34
N ARG A 72 -7.07 7.19 -0.05
CA ARG A 72 -7.58 7.86 1.14
C ARG A 72 -7.14 7.16 2.43
N GLU A 73 -7.17 5.83 2.47
CA GLU A 73 -6.67 5.05 3.63
C GLU A 73 -5.18 5.32 3.91
N ILE A 74 -4.36 5.44 2.85
CA ILE A 74 -2.93 5.78 2.97
C ILE A 74 -2.75 7.20 3.51
N ALA A 75 -3.54 8.16 3.04
CA ALA A 75 -3.52 9.54 3.54
C ALA A 75 -3.95 9.61 5.02
N GLU A 76 -5.01 8.90 5.41
CA GLU A 76 -5.48 8.80 6.79
C GLU A 76 -4.44 8.17 7.71
N PHE A 77 -3.76 7.11 7.23
CA PHE A 77 -2.62 6.52 7.94
C PHE A 77 -1.51 7.57 8.17
N ALA A 78 -1.12 8.33 7.14
CA ALA A 78 -0.07 9.32 7.26
C ALA A 78 -0.39 10.39 8.31
N VAL A 79 -1.59 10.97 8.26
CA VAL A 79 -2.03 11.99 9.24
C VAL A 79 -2.10 11.41 10.64
N LYS A 80 -2.64 10.19 10.81
CA LYS A 80 -2.73 9.54 12.12
C LYS A 80 -1.36 9.25 12.72
N THR A 81 -0.42 8.74 11.91
CA THR A 81 0.94 8.46 12.36
C THR A 81 1.66 9.74 12.75
N HIS A 82 1.57 10.78 11.93
CA HIS A 82 2.14 12.09 12.28
C HIS A 82 1.56 12.66 13.57
N ASN A 83 0.23 12.61 13.76
CA ASN A 83 -0.41 13.07 15.00
C ASN A 83 0.12 12.33 16.23
N GLY A 84 0.35 11.02 16.12
CA GLY A 84 0.93 10.23 17.19
C GLY A 84 2.40 10.57 17.49
N GLU A 85 3.20 10.84 16.46
CA GLU A 85 4.63 11.14 16.59
C GLU A 85 4.90 12.59 17.05
N ALA A 86 4.11 13.54 16.54
CA ALA A 86 4.27 14.98 16.80
C ALA A 86 3.34 15.50 17.91
N ASN A 87 2.48 14.65 18.47
CA ASN A 87 1.45 15.01 19.45
C ASN A 87 0.53 16.15 18.94
N THR A 88 0.06 16.03 17.70
CA THR A 88 -0.81 17.00 17.02
C THR A 88 -2.23 16.44 16.83
N GLY A 89 -3.17 17.31 16.45
CA GLY A 89 -4.60 17.00 16.28
C GLY A 89 -5.12 17.24 14.86
N LEU A 90 -4.31 16.97 13.85
CA LEU A 90 -4.66 17.26 12.46
C LEU A 90 -5.75 16.32 11.94
N LEU A 91 -6.68 16.85 11.16
CA LEU A 91 -7.74 16.10 10.49
C LEU A 91 -7.53 16.18 8.99
N LEU A 92 -7.52 15.03 8.31
CA LEU A 92 -7.48 14.97 6.86
C LEU A 92 -8.73 15.66 6.29
N LYS A 93 -8.54 16.64 5.40
CA LYS A 93 -9.62 17.28 4.64
C LYS A 93 -9.70 16.69 3.23
N ASN A 94 -8.58 16.61 2.52
CA ASN A 94 -8.54 16.07 1.16
C ASN A 94 -7.12 15.60 0.75
N VAL A 95 -7.03 14.81 -0.32
CA VAL A 95 -5.79 14.54 -1.05
C VAL A 95 -5.79 15.40 -2.31
N VAL A 96 -4.84 16.31 -2.45
CA VAL A 96 -4.81 17.29 -3.56
C VAL A 96 -3.85 16.91 -4.69
N LYS A 97 -2.84 16.08 -4.39
CA LYS A 97 -1.93 15.50 -5.38
C LYS A 97 -1.50 14.12 -4.91
N GLY A 98 -1.21 13.22 -5.83
CA GLY A 98 -0.70 11.89 -5.50
C GLY A 98 0.16 11.32 -6.61
N GLU A 99 1.26 10.69 -6.23
CA GLU A 99 2.14 9.95 -7.12
C GLU A 99 2.49 8.60 -6.48
N THR A 100 2.70 7.58 -7.31
CA THR A 100 3.20 6.27 -6.89
C THR A 100 4.52 5.93 -7.55
N GLN A 101 5.31 5.11 -6.87
CA GLN A 101 6.55 4.58 -7.40
C GLN A 101 6.73 3.14 -6.93
N VAL A 102 7.15 2.27 -7.85
CA VAL A 102 7.49 0.88 -7.54
C VAL A 102 8.87 0.85 -6.87
N ALA A 103 8.98 0.11 -5.77
CA ALA A 103 10.23 -0.15 -5.05
C ALA A 103 10.20 -1.60 -4.54
N ALA A 104 10.77 -1.88 -3.36
CA ALA A 104 10.53 -3.13 -2.63
C ALA A 104 9.13 -3.12 -1.97
N GLY A 105 8.08 -2.75 -2.72
CA GLY A 105 6.81 -2.24 -2.20
C GLY A 105 6.23 -1.20 -3.16
N MET A 106 5.32 -0.39 -2.64
CA MET A 106 4.82 0.81 -3.31
C MET A 106 5.11 2.03 -2.44
N ASN A 107 5.77 3.04 -2.99
CA ASN A 107 5.82 4.35 -2.38
C ASN A 107 4.63 5.17 -2.86
N TYR A 108 4.03 5.91 -1.94
CA TYR A 108 2.99 6.91 -2.18
C TYR A 108 3.51 8.25 -1.74
N ARG A 109 3.53 9.22 -2.65
CA ARG A 109 3.82 10.63 -2.38
C ARG A 109 2.53 11.41 -2.52
N LEU A 110 1.92 11.76 -1.40
CA LEU A 110 0.61 12.40 -1.36
C LEU A 110 0.76 13.82 -0.82
N VAL A 111 0.20 14.80 -1.52
CA VAL A 111 -0.03 16.11 -0.91
C VAL A 111 -1.43 16.09 -0.31
N VAL A 112 -1.49 16.18 1.01
CA VAL A 112 -2.73 16.18 1.79
C VAL A 112 -3.04 17.58 2.28
N GLU A 113 -4.30 17.97 2.21
CA GLU A 113 -4.82 19.15 2.88
C GLU A 113 -5.38 18.71 4.24
N VAL A 114 -4.94 19.37 5.30
CA VAL A 114 -5.35 19.07 6.68
C VAL A 114 -5.95 20.31 7.34
N LYS A 115 -6.78 20.08 8.35
CA LYS A 115 -7.37 21.12 9.21
C LYS A 115 -7.14 20.77 10.68
N GLY A 116 -7.10 21.77 11.54
CA GLY A 116 -7.01 21.60 12.99
C GLY A 116 -5.90 22.44 13.59
N GLY A 117 -6.26 23.40 14.44
CA GLY A 117 -5.29 24.27 15.13
C GLY A 117 -4.55 25.25 14.22
N ALA A 118 -3.40 25.72 14.69
CA ALA A 118 -2.53 26.64 13.96
C ALA A 118 -1.83 26.00 12.75
N ASP A 119 -1.78 24.67 12.69
CA ASP A 119 -1.04 23.91 11.68
C ASP A 119 -1.91 23.47 10.47
N ALA A 120 -3.05 24.14 10.27
CA ALA A 120 -3.87 23.90 9.09
C ALA A 120 -3.09 24.27 7.82
N GLY A 121 -3.09 23.40 6.82
CA GLY A 121 -2.28 23.61 5.64
C GLY A 121 -2.18 22.40 4.73
N ARG A 122 -1.18 22.42 3.86
CA ARG A 122 -0.86 21.31 2.97
C ARG A 122 0.45 20.67 3.40
N PHE A 123 0.47 19.36 3.40
CA PHE A 123 1.64 18.56 3.74
C PHE A 123 1.89 17.53 2.65
N GLU A 124 3.15 17.27 2.36
CA GLU A 124 3.57 16.15 1.55
C GLU A 124 3.90 14.99 2.48
N ALA A 125 3.16 13.90 2.31
CA ALA A 125 3.37 12.65 3.00
C ALA A 125 4.01 11.64 2.05
N LEU A 126 5.15 11.08 2.46
CA LEU A 126 5.77 9.94 1.80
C LEU A 126 5.48 8.67 2.61
N VAL A 127 4.77 7.73 2.04
CA VAL A 127 4.38 6.47 2.69
C VAL A 127 4.91 5.28 1.89
N TRP A 128 5.57 4.35 2.58
CA TRP A 128 5.98 3.07 2.00
C TRP A 128 5.02 1.96 2.44
N ASP A 129 4.45 1.27 1.46
CA ASP A 129 3.36 0.33 1.64
C ASP A 129 3.68 -1.03 1.00
N LYS A 130 3.46 -2.10 1.77
CA LYS A 130 3.60 -3.50 1.36
C LYS A 130 2.36 -4.27 1.87
N PRO A 131 1.25 -4.26 1.11
CA PRO A 131 0.00 -4.83 1.59
C PRO A 131 0.09 -6.35 1.85
N TRP A 132 0.94 -7.07 1.11
CA TRP A 132 1.18 -8.51 1.30
C TRP A 132 1.95 -8.86 2.58
N GLU A 133 2.55 -7.87 3.23
CA GLU A 133 3.25 -8.02 4.52
C GLU A 133 2.49 -7.34 5.67
N HIS A 134 1.30 -6.78 5.41
CA HIS A 134 0.58 -5.92 6.37
C HIS A 134 1.46 -4.80 6.93
N PHE A 135 2.36 -4.29 6.10
CA PHE A 135 3.34 -3.29 6.49
C PHE A 135 3.04 -1.97 5.79
N ARG A 136 2.98 -0.91 6.59
CA ARG A 136 2.92 0.48 6.12
C ARG A 136 3.74 1.36 7.05
N ARG A 137 4.52 2.28 6.49
CA ARG A 137 5.38 3.19 7.25
C ARG A 137 5.32 4.60 6.67
N LEU A 138 5.18 5.59 7.54
CA LEU A 138 5.38 7.00 7.20
C LEU A 138 6.88 7.26 7.12
N SER A 139 7.35 7.69 5.97
CA SER A 139 8.76 8.03 5.72
C SER A 139 9.03 9.51 5.98
N SER A 140 8.12 10.40 5.57
CA SER A 140 8.19 11.83 5.86
C SER A 140 6.78 12.45 5.84
N PHE A 141 6.65 13.58 6.54
CA PHE A 141 5.44 14.42 6.56
C PHE A 141 5.86 15.89 6.69
N GLU A 142 5.90 16.60 5.57
CA GLU A 142 6.54 17.91 5.46
C GLU A 142 5.57 18.97 4.95
N ALA A 143 5.60 20.18 5.52
CA ALA A 143 4.73 21.27 5.08
C ALA A 143 5.08 21.70 3.64
N VAL A 144 4.07 21.81 2.78
CA VAL A 144 4.23 22.32 1.42
C VAL A 144 3.92 23.80 1.44
N HIS A 145 4.94 24.62 1.19
CA HIS A 145 4.71 26.05 0.98
C HIS A 145 3.95 26.26 -0.33
N ALA A 146 2.75 26.82 -0.24
CA ALA A 146 2.08 27.35 -1.41
C ALA A 146 2.82 28.64 -1.82
N HIS A 147 3.36 28.67 -3.04
CA HIS A 147 3.66 29.96 -3.66
C HIS A 147 2.32 30.66 -3.89
N VAL A 148 2.09 31.72 -3.13
CA VAL A 148 0.96 32.66 -3.31
C VAL A 148 1.26 33.56 -4.49
#